data_AF-A0A7W1UH02-F1
#
_entry.id   AF-A0A7W1UH02-F1
#
_cell.length_a   1.000
_cell.length_b   1.000
_cell.length_c   1.000
_cell.angle_alpha   90.00
_cell.angle_beta   90.00
_cell.angle_gamma   90.00
#
_symmetry.space_group_name_H-M   'P 1'
#
loop_
_entity.id
_entity.type
_entity.pdbx_description
1 polymer ?
#
loop_
_entity_poly.entity_id
_entity_poly.type
_entity_poly.pdbx_seq_one_letter_code
_entity_poly.pdbx_strand_id
1 'polypeptide(L)'
;MSTSGQSSENVCVGIDIGGTFTDFVISSSSDQSLQRFKILSTPADPAEAVLQGLSQLPYHPGRHIVHGSTVATNAILERKGARTALITTKGFRDVLLIGRQNRPELYDLFPVIPPPLVPREWSFEISERVDCEGNIVTPLQEQDLFPILEMLRRDAIQSVAVSFLFS
;
A
#
# COMPACT_ATOMS: atom_id res chain seq x y z
N MET A 1 -27.52 38.84 16.23
CA MET A 1 -26.88 38.16 15.08
C MET A 1 -26.48 36.78 15.55
N SER A 2 -27.40 35.85 15.37
CA SER A 2 -27.37 34.51 15.98
C SER A 2 -26.69 33.57 15.01
N THR A 3 -25.60 32.94 15.46
CA THR A 3 -24.96 31.80 14.81
C THR A 3 -25.91 30.61 14.86
N SER A 4 -26.79 30.48 13.87
CA SER A 4 -27.52 29.24 13.63
C SER A 4 -26.54 28.23 13.06
N GLY A 5 -26.12 27.27 13.88
CA GLY A 5 -25.37 26.11 13.43
C GLY A 5 -26.17 25.37 12.36
N GLN A 6 -25.68 25.40 11.12
CA GLN A 6 -26.10 24.46 10.10
C GLN A 6 -25.65 23.08 10.59
N SER A 7 -26.63 22.25 10.95
CA SER A 7 -26.46 20.83 11.19
C SER A 7 -25.59 20.25 10.08
N SER A 8 -24.45 19.66 10.43
CA SER A 8 -23.61 18.90 9.50
C SER A 8 -24.50 17.89 8.80
N GLU A 9 -24.91 18.21 7.58
CA GLU A 9 -25.76 17.37 6.76
C GLU A 9 -25.06 16.00 6.59
N ASN A 10 -25.85 14.93 6.66
CA ASN A 10 -25.37 13.56 6.45
C ASN A 10 -25.02 13.37 4.97
N VAL A 11 -23.93 13.99 4.56
CA VAL A 11 -23.34 13.95 3.23
C VAL A 11 -22.19 12.94 3.25
N CYS A 12 -22.27 11.95 2.38
CA CYS A 12 -21.21 10.97 2.14
C CYS A 12 -20.60 11.22 0.76
N VAL A 13 -19.27 11.28 0.70
CA VAL A 13 -18.53 11.48 -0.54
C VAL A 13 -17.73 10.23 -0.86
N GLY A 14 -18.13 9.51 -1.90
CA GLY A 14 -17.33 8.46 -2.53
C GLY A 14 -16.41 9.07 -3.58
N ILE A 15 -15.14 8.69 -3.55
CA ILE A 15 -14.10 9.11 -4.48
C ILE A 15 -13.45 7.87 -5.05
N ASP A 16 -13.29 7.78 -6.36
CA ASP A 16 -12.50 6.73 -7.01
C ASP A 16 -11.44 7.35 -7.92
N ILE A 17 -10.16 7.16 -7.56
CA ILE A 17 -9.04 7.62 -8.37
C ILE A 17 -8.69 6.55 -9.41
N GLY A 18 -9.05 6.82 -10.66
CA GLY A 18 -8.58 6.10 -11.84
C GLY A 18 -7.27 6.65 -12.41
N GLY A 19 -6.85 6.11 -13.55
CA GLY A 19 -5.67 6.59 -14.27
C GLY A 19 -5.93 7.83 -15.15
N THR A 20 -7.17 8.04 -15.59
CA THR A 20 -7.56 9.15 -16.48
C THR A 20 -8.50 10.14 -15.80
N PHE A 21 -9.46 9.63 -15.04
CA PHE A 21 -10.44 10.43 -14.33
C PHE A 21 -10.48 10.04 -12.85
N THR A 22 -10.76 11.04 -12.02
CA THR A 22 -11.16 10.85 -10.63
C THR A 22 -12.66 11.07 -10.55
N ASP A 23 -13.39 10.02 -10.16
CA ASP A 23 -14.84 10.01 -10.08
C ASP A 23 -15.30 10.39 -8.67
N PHE A 24 -16.34 11.21 -8.58
CA PHE A 24 -16.96 11.63 -7.34
C PHE A 24 -18.43 11.22 -7.34
N VAL A 25 -18.87 10.64 -6.24
CA VAL A 25 -20.27 10.29 -5.96
C VAL A 25 -20.64 10.89 -4.61
N ILE A 26 -21.60 11.80 -4.59
CA ILE A 26 -22.06 12.44 -3.36
C ILE A 26 -23.48 12.06 -3.09
N SER A 27 -23.73 11.49 -1.92
CA SER A 27 -25.07 11.20 -1.43
C SER A 27 -25.39 12.06 -0.23
N SER A 28 -26.57 12.64 -0.21
CA SER A 28 -27.08 13.42 0.92
C SER A 28 -28.37 12.79 1.42
N SER A 29 -28.40 12.45 2.71
CA SER A 29 -29.60 11.85 3.30
C SER A 29 -30.67 12.87 3.68
N SER A 30 -30.35 14.17 3.69
CA SER A 30 -31.29 15.24 4.06
C SER A 30 -32.28 15.53 2.94
N ASP A 31 -31.81 15.54 1.68
CA ASP A 31 -32.61 15.82 0.49
C ASP A 31 -32.75 14.60 -0.44
N GLN A 32 -32.21 13.43 -0.02
CA GLN A 32 -32.16 12.20 -0.81
C GLN A 32 -31.50 12.38 -2.19
N SER A 33 -30.60 13.36 -2.33
CA SER A 33 -29.92 13.63 -3.58
C SER A 33 -28.71 12.72 -3.80
N LEU A 34 -28.45 12.44 -5.08
CA LEU A 34 -27.25 11.76 -5.54
C LEU A 34 -26.63 12.57 -6.68
N GLN A 35 -25.44 13.10 -6.44
CA GLN A 35 -24.67 13.85 -7.44
C GLN A 35 -23.45 13.04 -7.87
N ARG A 36 -23.07 13.18 -9.13
CA ARG A 36 -21.86 12.54 -9.67
C ARG A 36 -21.18 13.45 -10.67
N PHE A 37 -19.87 13.51 -10.61
CA PHE A 37 -19.07 14.19 -11.60
C PHE A 37 -17.68 13.56 -11.66
N LYS A 38 -16.94 13.96 -12.68
CA LYS A 38 -15.57 13.52 -12.91
C LYS A 38 -14.69 14.71 -13.21
N ILE A 39 -13.45 14.60 -12.81
CA ILE A 39 -12.37 15.52 -13.18
C ILE A 39 -11.22 14.70 -13.75
N LEU A 40 -10.30 15.34 -14.47
CA LEU A 40 -9.09 14.68 -14.91
C LEU A 40 -8.25 14.27 -13.68
N SER A 41 -7.70 13.06 -13.71
CA SER A 41 -6.74 12.61 -12.70
C SER A 41 -5.43 13.37 -12.85
N THR A 42 -4.70 13.49 -11.75
CA THR A 42 -3.32 14.00 -11.73
C THR A 42 -2.38 12.86 -11.34
N PRO A 43 -1.85 12.05 -12.28
CA PRO A 43 -1.10 10.83 -11.93
C PRO A 43 0.17 11.08 -11.12
N ALA A 44 0.80 12.26 -11.29
CA ALA A 44 1.98 12.65 -10.54
C ALA A 44 1.66 13.00 -9.07
N ASP A 45 0.47 13.52 -8.81
CA ASP A 45 -0.03 13.82 -7.46
C ASP A 45 -1.56 13.65 -7.40
N PRO A 46 -2.04 12.43 -7.11
CA PRO A 46 -3.47 12.15 -7.09
C PRO A 46 -4.26 12.97 -6.06
N ALA A 47 -3.60 13.52 -5.04
CA ALA A 47 -4.24 14.36 -4.03
C ALA A 47 -4.75 15.67 -4.64
N GLU A 48 -4.08 16.21 -5.66
CA GLU A 48 -4.49 17.45 -6.32
C GLU A 48 -5.89 17.33 -6.94
N ALA A 49 -6.14 16.25 -7.68
CA ALA A 49 -7.45 15.96 -8.24
C ALA A 49 -8.49 15.84 -7.12
N VAL A 50 -8.20 15.10 -6.06
CA VAL A 50 -9.12 14.96 -4.91
C VAL A 50 -9.49 16.31 -4.32
N LEU A 51 -8.50 17.15 -4.00
CA LEU A 51 -8.72 18.46 -3.41
C LEU A 51 -9.48 19.39 -4.36
N GLN A 52 -9.16 19.37 -5.65
CA GLN A 52 -9.88 20.14 -6.67
C GLN A 52 -11.35 19.73 -6.74
N GLY A 53 -11.65 18.43 -6.79
CA GLY A 53 -13.03 17.95 -6.85
C GLY A 53 -13.82 18.26 -5.58
N LEU A 54 -13.21 18.11 -4.40
CA LEU A 54 -13.84 18.49 -3.13
C LEU A 54 -14.13 20.00 -3.06
N SER A 55 -13.28 20.85 -3.64
CA SER A 55 -13.48 22.31 -3.67
C SER A 55 -14.67 22.76 -4.55
N GLN A 56 -15.14 21.91 -5.47
CA GLN A 56 -16.31 22.18 -6.31
C GLN A 56 -17.63 21.88 -5.62
N LEU A 57 -17.60 21.23 -4.45
CA LEU A 57 -18.81 20.93 -3.69
C LEU A 57 -19.37 22.23 -3.06
N PRO A 58 -20.68 22.50 -3.20
CA PRO A 58 -21.29 23.70 -2.64
C PRO A 58 -21.44 23.66 -1.11
N TYR A 59 -21.09 22.53 -0.51
CA TYR A 59 -21.12 22.26 0.93
C TYR A 59 -19.77 21.69 1.36
N HIS A 60 -19.45 21.81 2.64
CA HIS A 60 -18.31 21.07 3.19
C HIS A 60 -18.59 19.57 3.03
N PRO A 61 -17.66 18.79 2.42
CA PRO A 61 -17.79 17.34 2.46
C PRO A 61 -17.91 16.97 3.93
N GLY A 62 -19.00 16.29 4.29
CA GLY A 62 -19.25 15.90 5.68
C GLY A 62 -18.09 15.08 6.25
N ARG A 63 -18.23 14.60 7.48
CA ARG A 63 -17.18 13.80 8.14
C ARG A 63 -16.87 12.44 7.47
N HIS A 64 -17.59 12.07 6.41
CA HIS A 64 -17.54 10.74 5.80
C HIS A 64 -17.12 10.81 4.33
N ILE A 65 -15.84 10.55 4.11
CA ILE A 65 -15.25 10.38 2.77
C ILE A 65 -14.82 8.92 2.65
N VAL A 66 -15.28 8.26 1.58
CA VAL A 66 -14.84 6.92 1.19
C VAL A 66 -13.96 7.06 -0.03
N HIS A 67 -12.69 6.71 0.11
CA HIS A 67 -11.69 6.91 -0.94
C HIS A 67 -11.20 5.57 -1.49
N GLY A 68 -11.55 5.28 -2.74
CA GLY A 68 -11.01 4.23 -3.57
C GLY A 68 -9.91 4.77 -4.48
N SER A 69 -8.89 3.95 -4.73
CA SER A 69 -7.84 4.30 -5.68
C SER A 69 -7.24 3.06 -6.31
N THR A 70 -6.94 3.17 -7.60
CA THR A 70 -6.23 2.14 -8.37
C THR A 70 -4.71 2.34 -8.37
N VAL A 71 -4.20 3.42 -7.76
CA VAL A 71 -2.77 3.80 -7.78
C VAL A 71 -1.89 2.70 -7.19
N ALA A 72 -2.26 2.13 -6.04
CA ALA A 72 -1.47 1.09 -5.37
C ALA A 72 -1.38 -0.20 -6.21
N THR A 73 -2.51 -0.64 -6.77
CA THR A 73 -2.55 -1.85 -7.61
C THR A 73 -1.73 -1.66 -8.88
N ASN A 74 -1.85 -0.50 -9.54
CA ASN A 74 -1.06 -0.19 -10.73
C ASN A 74 0.44 -0.08 -10.42
N ALA A 75 0.82 0.49 -9.28
CA ALA A 75 2.22 0.53 -8.85
C ALA A 75 2.84 -0.87 -8.72
N ILE A 76 2.08 -1.85 -8.23
CA ILE A 76 2.52 -3.26 -8.15
C ILE A 76 2.63 -3.88 -9.55
N LEU A 77 1.59 -3.73 -10.38
CA LEU A 77 1.55 -4.29 -11.73
C LEU A 77 2.65 -3.75 -12.63
N GLU A 78 2.90 -2.44 -12.57
CA GLU A 78 3.93 -1.74 -13.34
C GLU A 78 5.31 -1.79 -12.69
N ARG A 79 5.43 -2.38 -11.49
CA ARG A 79 6.64 -2.40 -10.65
C ARG A 79 7.23 -1.00 -10.41
N LYS A 80 6.35 0.00 -10.31
CA LYS A 80 6.69 1.40 -10.02
C LYS A 80 6.51 1.70 -8.54
N GLY A 81 7.35 1.07 -7.71
CA GLY A 81 7.38 1.28 -6.26
C GLY A 81 8.71 1.86 -5.79
N ALA A 82 8.79 2.13 -4.49
CA ALA A 82 10.05 2.45 -3.84
C ALA A 82 11.03 1.28 -3.96
N ARG A 83 12.33 1.56 -4.15
CA ARG A 83 13.38 0.55 -4.00
C ARG A 83 13.30 -0.02 -2.59
N THR A 84 12.84 -1.26 -2.47
CA THR A 84 12.49 -1.86 -1.19
C THR A 84 13.40 -3.02 -0.89
N ALA A 85 13.94 -3.07 0.32
CA ALA A 85 14.62 -4.25 0.86
C ALA A 85 13.69 -5.05 1.77
N LEU A 86 13.97 -6.34 1.90
CA LEU A 86 13.30 -7.24 2.82
C LEU A 86 14.31 -7.73 3.87
N ILE A 87 13.95 -7.67 5.14
CA ILE A 87 14.70 -8.27 6.24
C ILE A 87 13.86 -9.42 6.81
N THR A 88 14.43 -10.62 6.84
CA THR A 88 13.77 -11.84 7.34
C THR A 88 14.56 -12.52 8.45
N THR A 89 13.92 -13.49 9.09
CA THR A 89 14.59 -14.48 9.93
C THR A 89 15.69 -15.19 9.14
N LYS A 90 16.82 -15.48 9.78
CA LYS A 90 17.88 -16.31 9.20
C LYS A 90 17.36 -17.67 8.73
N GLY A 91 17.73 -18.03 7.51
CA GLY A 91 17.22 -19.21 6.79
C GLY A 91 15.99 -18.94 5.94
N PHE A 92 15.44 -17.71 5.93
CA PHE A 92 14.21 -17.34 5.22
C PHE A 92 14.42 -16.28 4.13
N ARG A 93 15.67 -15.99 3.76
CA ARG A 93 16.01 -15.03 2.69
C ARG A 93 15.22 -15.21 1.40
N ASP A 94 15.02 -16.47 1.03
CA ASP A 94 14.47 -16.86 -0.27
C ASP A 94 12.93 -17.01 -0.24
N VAL A 95 12.25 -16.57 0.83
CA VAL A 95 10.79 -16.74 0.99
C VAL A 95 9.98 -16.15 -0.17
N LEU A 96 10.38 -15.00 -0.72
CA LEU A 96 9.68 -14.39 -1.85
C LEU A 96 9.96 -15.11 -3.17
N LEU A 97 11.15 -15.70 -3.33
CA LEU A 97 11.52 -16.46 -4.51
C LEU A 97 10.80 -17.82 -4.54
N ILE A 98 10.75 -18.50 -3.39
CA ILE A 98 10.04 -19.76 -3.22
C ILE A 98 8.53 -19.55 -3.34
N GLY A 99 8.03 -18.42 -2.82
CA GLY A 99 6.61 -18.12 -2.76
C GLY A 99 5.84 -19.21 -2.02
N ARG A 100 4.61 -19.50 -2.44
CA ARG A 100 3.78 -20.57 -1.87
C ARG A 100 3.84 -21.88 -2.64
N GLN A 101 4.71 -21.98 -3.66
CA GLN A 101 4.77 -23.13 -4.56
C GLN A 101 3.41 -23.45 -5.23
N ASN A 102 2.53 -22.46 -5.36
CA ASN A 102 1.28 -22.60 -6.10
C ASN A 102 1.58 -22.90 -7.56
N ARG A 103 0.93 -23.90 -8.15
CA ARG A 103 1.04 -24.24 -9.58
C ARG A 103 -0.28 -23.93 -10.29
N PRO A 104 -0.38 -22.77 -10.97
CA PRO A 104 -1.57 -22.43 -11.76
C PRO A 104 -1.83 -23.48 -12.85
N GLU A 105 -0.76 -23.98 -13.47
CA GLU A 105 -0.79 -25.07 -14.44
C GLU A 105 -0.06 -26.28 -13.84
N LEU A 106 -0.82 -27.25 -13.31
CA LEU A 106 -0.27 -28.37 -12.54
C LEU A 106 0.72 -29.24 -13.32
N TYR A 107 0.54 -29.34 -14.64
CA TYR A 107 1.29 -30.22 -15.53
C TYR A 107 2.34 -29.51 -16.38
N ASP A 108 2.53 -28.21 -16.21
CA ASP A 108 3.65 -27.52 -16.84
C ASP A 108 4.95 -27.93 -16.14
N LEU A 109 5.84 -28.61 -16.88
CA LEU A 109 7.15 -29.05 -16.40
C LEU A 109 8.20 -27.94 -16.44
N PHE A 110 7.94 -26.85 -17.17
CA PHE A 110 8.86 -25.74 -17.37
C PHE A 110 8.18 -24.40 -17.06
N PRO A 111 7.60 -24.22 -15.85
CA PRO A 111 6.88 -23.00 -15.52
C PRO A 111 7.82 -21.81 -15.46
N VAL A 112 7.37 -20.68 -16.02
CA VAL A 112 8.05 -19.40 -15.88
C VAL A 112 7.63 -18.76 -14.56
N ILE A 113 8.56 -18.74 -13.60
CA ILE A 113 8.32 -18.10 -12.30
C ILE A 113 8.53 -16.59 -12.46
N PRO A 114 7.51 -15.75 -12.16
CA PRO A 114 7.70 -14.31 -12.20
C PRO A 114 8.74 -13.87 -11.16
N PRO A 115 9.61 -12.90 -11.47
CA PRO A 115 10.58 -12.42 -10.49
C PRO A 115 9.87 -11.85 -9.26
N PRO A 116 10.44 -11.97 -8.05
CA PRO A 116 9.82 -11.43 -6.85
C PRO A 116 9.73 -9.89 -6.92
N LEU A 117 8.88 -9.30 -6.06
CA LEU A 117 8.77 -7.83 -5.94
C LEU A 117 10.05 -7.21 -5.36
N VAL A 118 10.66 -7.89 -4.39
CA VAL A 118 11.98 -7.56 -3.85
C VAL A 118 12.96 -8.61 -4.36
N PRO A 119 14.02 -8.21 -5.08
CA PRO A 119 15.00 -9.15 -5.61
C PRO A 119 15.91 -9.67 -4.48
N ARG A 120 16.49 -10.85 -4.68
CA ARG A 120 17.22 -11.59 -3.63
C ARG A 120 18.42 -10.84 -3.06
N GLU A 121 19.08 -10.02 -3.89
CA GLU A 121 20.16 -9.12 -3.50
C GLU A 121 19.75 -8.06 -2.47
N TRP A 122 18.45 -7.73 -2.41
CA TRP A 122 17.86 -6.82 -1.42
C TRP A 122 17.08 -7.55 -0.33
N SER A 123 17.14 -8.89 -0.30
CA SER A 123 16.67 -9.70 0.80
C SER A 123 17.83 -10.04 1.74
N PHE A 124 17.71 -9.63 2.99
CA PHE A 124 18.70 -9.78 4.04
C PHE A 124 18.12 -10.60 5.20
N GLU A 125 19.02 -11.14 6.01
CA GLU A 125 18.67 -12.00 7.14
C GLU A 125 19.25 -11.44 8.43
N ILE A 126 18.49 -11.56 9.51
CA ILE A 126 18.99 -11.34 10.86
C ILE A 126 18.91 -12.65 11.63
N SER A 127 19.92 -12.91 12.47
CA SER A 127 19.89 -14.02 13.40
C SER A 127 18.93 -13.68 14.55
N GLU A 128 17.66 -14.03 14.39
CA GLU A 128 16.67 -14.07 15.47
C GLU A 128 15.76 -15.30 15.30
N ARG A 129 15.02 -15.68 16.34
CA ARG A 129 13.97 -16.69 16.23
C ARG A 129 12.94 -16.59 17.34
N VAL A 130 11.67 -16.61 16.95
CA VAL A 130 10.50 -16.80 17.82
C VAL A 130 9.81 -18.11 17.43
N ASP A 131 9.23 -18.81 18.39
CA ASP A 131 8.40 -20.01 18.12
C ASP A 131 6.91 -19.64 17.95
N CYS A 132 6.06 -20.64 17.71
CA CYS A 132 4.63 -20.40 17.50
C CYS A 132 3.87 -20.00 18.78
N GLU A 133 4.46 -20.14 19.95
CA GLU A 133 3.90 -19.72 21.24
C GLU A 133 4.34 -18.30 21.62
N GLY A 134 5.21 -17.69 20.83
CA GLY A 134 5.76 -16.36 21.07
C GLY A 134 7.01 -16.36 21.96
N ASN A 135 7.58 -17.53 22.28
CA ASN A 135 8.81 -17.58 23.06
C ASN A 135 10.02 -17.25 22.19
N ILE A 136 10.97 -16.51 22.77
CA ILE A 136 12.25 -16.20 22.12
C ILE A 136 13.13 -17.45 22.17
N VAL A 137 13.35 -18.06 21.00
CA VAL A 137 14.28 -19.19 20.82
C VAL A 137 15.70 -18.69 20.57
N THR A 138 15.83 -17.60 19.82
CA THR A 138 17.11 -16.92 19.57
C THR A 138 16.88 -15.42 19.63
N PRO A 139 17.52 -14.70 20.58
CA PRO A 139 17.41 -13.25 20.66
C PRO A 139 17.90 -12.56 19.38
N LEU A 140 17.31 -11.42 19.06
CA LEU A 140 17.71 -10.57 17.95
C LEU A 140 19.19 -10.19 18.06
N GLN A 141 19.98 -10.54 17.04
CA GLN A 141 21.38 -10.15 16.95
C GLN A 141 21.51 -8.81 16.21
N GLU A 142 21.48 -7.70 16.96
CA GLU A 142 21.56 -6.34 16.39
C GLU A 142 22.83 -6.10 15.56
N GLN A 143 23.92 -6.81 15.87
CA GLN A 143 25.16 -6.73 15.11
C GLN A 143 25.02 -7.14 13.63
N ASP A 144 24.02 -7.96 13.30
CA ASP A 144 23.74 -8.35 11.91
C ASP A 144 23.21 -7.17 11.08
N LEU A 145 22.68 -6.12 11.73
CA LEU A 145 22.15 -4.93 11.04
C LEU A 145 23.24 -4.06 10.41
N PHE A 146 24.43 -3.95 11.02
CA PHE A 146 25.47 -3.04 10.52
C PHE A 146 25.83 -3.27 9.05
N PRO A 147 26.19 -4.49 8.60
CA PRO A 147 26.47 -4.74 7.18
C PRO A 147 25.24 -4.53 6.29
N ILE A 148 24.03 -4.80 6.79
CA ILE A 148 22.77 -4.58 6.05
C ILE A 148 22.60 -3.08 5.80
N LEU A 149 22.75 -2.24 6.82
CA LEU A 149 22.61 -0.78 6.69
C LEU A 149 23.58 -0.20 5.66
N GLU A 150 24.82 -0.68 5.60
CA GLU A 150 25.77 -0.27 4.56
C GLU A 150 25.29 -0.63 3.15
N MET A 151 24.75 -1.83 2.97
CA MET A 151 24.17 -2.28 1.70
C MET A 151 22.95 -1.43 1.30
N LEU A 152 22.06 -1.13 2.26
CA LEU A 152 20.87 -0.31 2.03
C LEU A 152 21.26 1.10 1.55
N ARG A 153 22.28 1.70 2.16
CA ARG A 153 22.80 3.01 1.75
C ARG A 153 23.45 2.95 0.37
N ARG A 154 24.32 1.97 0.13
CA ARG A 154 25.03 1.80 -1.14
C ARG A 154 24.06 1.64 -2.32
N ASP A 155 23.01 0.84 -2.14
CA ASP A 155 22.03 0.55 -3.18
C ASP A 155 20.86 1.56 -3.20
N ALA A 156 20.96 2.61 -2.37
CA ALA A 156 19.99 3.70 -2.24
C ALA A 156 18.55 3.20 -2.05
N ILE A 157 18.39 2.21 -1.16
CA ILE A 157 17.10 1.65 -0.76
C ILE A 157 16.26 2.75 -0.09
N GLN A 158 14.99 2.82 -0.47
CA GLN A 158 14.03 3.85 -0.06
C GLN A 158 13.03 3.34 0.99
N SER A 159 12.85 2.02 1.07
CA SER A 159 11.90 1.36 1.98
C SER A 159 12.46 0.03 2.47
N VAL A 160 12.11 -0.37 3.69
CA VAL A 160 12.51 -1.65 4.27
C VAL A 160 11.28 -2.33 4.85
N ALA A 161 11.00 -3.54 4.37
CA ALA A 161 10.02 -4.44 4.98
C ALA A 161 10.74 -5.37 5.96
N VAL A 162 10.21 -5.53 7.17
CA VAL A 162 10.70 -6.48 8.17
C VAL A 162 9.64 -7.56 8.35
N SER A 163 10.01 -8.81 8.11
CA SER A 163 9.10 -9.96 8.22
C SER A 163 9.83 -11.13 8.86
N PHE A 164 9.71 -11.19 10.19
CA PHE A 164 10.21 -12.30 10.99
C PHE A 164 9.13 -13.37 11.13
N LEU A 165 9.54 -14.59 11.44
CA LEU A 165 8.59 -15.66 11.68
C LEU A 165 7.90 -15.46 13.02
N PHE A 166 6.57 -15.62 13.00
CA PHE A 166 5.71 -15.45 14.18
C PHE A 166 5.74 -14.03 14.78
N SER A 167 6.03 -13.00 13.97
CA SER A 167 5.93 -11.58 14.33
C SER A 167 4.51 -11.04 14.30
#